data_AF-A0A0M0SXS9-F1
#
_entry.id   AF-A0A0M0SXS9-F1
#
_cell.length_a   1.000
_cell.length_b   1.000
_cell.length_c   1.000
_cell.angle_alpha   90.00
_cell.angle_beta   90.00
_cell.angle_gamma   90.00
#
_symmetry.space_group_name_H-M   'P 1'
#
loop_
_entity.id
_entity.type
_entity.pdbx_description
1 polymer ?
#
loop_
_entity_poly.entity_id
_entity_poly.type
_entity_poly.pdbx_seq_one_letter_code
_entity_poly.pdbx_strand_id
1 'polypeptide(L)'
;MTYAKASIFFSLLGLFIAYMIFPPLNWSFGSNSMITIPIGLAIYLIGIGLGIVAFRRREPGILKYISLTCAVPLGVLLLVFLGFIFSGQI
;
A
#
# COMPACT_ATOMS: atom_id res chain seq x y z
N MET A 1 13.42 -13.00 -8.49
CA MET A 1 13.35 -11.88 -7.52
C MET A 1 12.62 -10.66 -8.07
N THR A 2 12.19 -10.67 -9.33
CA THR A 2 11.63 -9.50 -10.01
C THR A 2 10.26 -9.11 -9.42
N TYR A 3 9.44 -10.12 -9.08
CA TYR A 3 8.10 -9.91 -8.52
C TYR A 3 8.13 -9.42 -7.07
N ALA A 4 9.06 -9.92 -6.24
CA ALA A 4 9.19 -9.46 -4.86
C ALA A 4 9.64 -7.98 -4.78
N LYS A 5 10.57 -7.56 -5.66
CA LYS A 5 10.99 -6.15 -5.76
C LYS A 5 9.84 -5.26 -6.23
N ALA A 6 9.09 -5.70 -7.25
CA ALA A 6 7.92 -4.97 -7.73
C ALA A 6 6.83 -4.86 -6.64
N SER A 7 6.58 -5.93 -5.89
CA SER A 7 5.63 -5.92 -4.76
C SER A 7 5.99 -4.87 -3.71
N ILE A 8 7.26 -4.82 -3.28
CA ILE A 8 7.73 -3.84 -2.31
C ILE A 8 7.61 -2.42 -2.88
N PHE A 9 8.01 -2.22 -4.13
CA PHE A 9 7.93 -0.93 -4.80
C PHE A 9 6.48 -0.42 -4.90
N PHE A 10 5.55 -1.24 -5.41
CA PHE A 10 4.15 -0.85 -5.53
C PHE A 10 3.47 -0.66 -4.18
N SER A 11 3.81 -1.47 -3.17
CA SER A 11 3.28 -1.29 -1.81
C SER A 11 3.77 0.02 -1.21
N LEU A 12 5.06 0.34 -1.32
CA LEU A 12 5.61 1.61 -0.83
C LEU A 12 5.05 2.81 -1.60
N LEU A 13 4.92 2.69 -2.92
CA LEU A 13 4.37 3.74 -3.77
C LEU A 13 2.90 4.03 -3.41
N GLY A 14 2.09 2.98 -3.26
CA GLY A 14 0.68 3.12 -2.89
C GLY A 14 0.50 3.74 -1.50
N LEU A 15 1.31 3.32 -0.52
CA LEU A 15 1.32 3.88 0.83
C LEU A 15 1.75 5.35 0.81
N PHE A 16 2.79 5.69 0.03
CA PHE A 16 3.28 7.06 -0.10
C PHE A 16 2.21 7.97 -0.70
N ILE A 17 1.59 7.57 -1.80
CA ILE A 17 0.51 8.32 -2.47
C ILE A 17 -0.68 8.52 -1.51
N ALA A 18 -1.07 7.50 -0.76
CA ALA A 18 -2.12 7.63 0.25
C ALA A 18 -1.72 8.59 1.39
N TYR A 19 -0.45 8.60 1.79
CA TYR A 19 0.06 9.45 2.87
C TYR A 19 0.19 10.94 2.49
N MET A 20 0.33 11.27 1.20
CA MET A 20 0.56 12.65 0.74
C MET A 20 -0.53 13.65 1.18
N ILE A 21 -1.75 13.20 1.44
CA ILE A 21 -2.86 14.05 1.90
C ILE A 21 -2.89 14.27 3.41
N PHE A 22 -2.20 13.44 4.18
CA PHE A 22 -2.17 13.62 5.63
C PHE A 22 -1.08 14.63 6.02
N PRO A 23 -1.28 15.37 7.13
CA PRO A 23 -0.23 16.17 7.73
C PRO A 23 0.98 15.28 8.08
N PRO A 24 2.23 15.74 7.86
CA PRO A 24 2.64 17.12 7.55
C PRO A 24 2.78 17.44 6.06
N LEU A 25 2.57 16.49 5.14
CA LEU A 25 2.77 16.72 3.70
C LEU A 25 1.70 17.62 3.09
N ASN A 26 0.42 17.37 3.42
CA ASN A 26 -0.73 18.19 2.99
C ASN A 26 -0.76 18.53 1.49
N TRP A 27 -0.29 17.60 0.65
CA TRP A 27 -0.19 17.81 -0.78
C TRP A 27 -1.54 17.54 -1.44
N SER A 28 -2.33 18.60 -1.61
CA SER A 28 -3.61 18.58 -2.30
C SER A 28 -3.40 18.42 -3.81
N PHE A 29 -3.83 17.29 -4.38
CA PHE A 29 -3.90 17.08 -5.84
C PHE A 29 -5.18 17.71 -6.43
N GLY A 30 -5.48 18.96 -6.03
CA GLY A 30 -6.62 19.73 -6.50
C GLY A 30 -7.97 19.32 -5.90
N SER A 31 -9.07 19.65 -6.60
CA SER A 31 -10.46 19.46 -6.14
C SER A 31 -10.83 18.01 -5.79
N ASN A 32 -10.04 17.04 -6.28
CA ASN A 32 -10.24 15.60 -6.08
C ASN A 32 -9.26 14.99 -5.07
N SER A 33 -8.74 15.79 -4.13
CA SER A 33 -7.74 15.34 -3.15
C SER A 33 -8.18 14.08 -2.39
N MET A 34 -9.45 13.93 -2.04
CA MET A 34 -9.94 12.70 -1.38
C MET A 34 -9.83 11.44 -2.23
N ILE A 35 -9.79 11.52 -3.57
CA ILE A 35 -9.68 10.37 -4.49
C ILE A 35 -8.27 9.76 -4.47
N THR A 36 -7.28 10.52 -4.03
CA THR A 36 -5.89 10.03 -3.94
C THR A 36 -5.74 8.91 -2.90
N ILE A 37 -6.59 8.88 -1.87
CA ILE A 37 -6.62 7.80 -0.86
C ILE A 37 -7.00 6.45 -1.51
N PRO A 38 -8.16 6.31 -2.20
CA PRO A 38 -8.49 5.06 -2.88
C PRO A 38 -7.54 4.72 -4.03
N ILE A 39 -6.93 5.71 -4.69
CA ILE A 39 -5.88 5.47 -5.71
C ILE A 39 -4.64 4.84 -5.06
N GLY A 40 -4.14 5.42 -3.97
CA GLY A 40 -3.01 4.87 -3.21
C GLY A 40 -3.30 3.46 -2.70
N LEU A 41 -4.53 3.23 -2.22
CA LEU A 41 -5.00 1.92 -1.77
C LEU A 41 -5.05 0.90 -2.90
N ALA A 42 -5.54 1.27 -4.08
CA ALA A 42 -5.57 0.37 -5.24
C ALA A 42 -4.15 -0.05 -5.67
N ILE A 43 -3.21 0.90 -5.71
CA ILE A 43 -1.80 0.64 -6.00
C ILE A 43 -1.17 -0.26 -4.93
N TYR A 44 -1.49 -0.01 -3.66
CA TYR A 44 -1.05 -0.82 -2.54
C TYR A 44 -1.53 -2.28 -2.64
N LEU A 45 -2.81 -2.49 -3.00
CA LEU A 45 -3.38 -3.83 -3.22
C LEU A 45 -2.71 -4.56 -4.39
N ILE A 46 -2.34 -3.85 -5.45
CA ILE A 46 -1.53 -4.42 -6.55
C ILE A 46 -0.18 -4.90 -6.02
N GLY A 47 0.46 -4.12 -5.14
CA GLY A 47 1.69 -4.50 -4.44
C GLY A 47 1.54 -5.78 -3.61
N ILE A 48 0.47 -5.93 -2.84
CA ILE A 48 0.15 -7.17 -2.10
C ILE A 48 -0.06 -8.34 -3.07
N GLY A 49 -0.84 -8.15 -4.13
CA GLY A 49 -1.13 -9.18 -5.12
C GLY A 49 0.15 -9.73 -5.76
N LEU A 50 1.08 -8.84 -6.15
CA LEU A 50 2.40 -9.23 -6.66
C LEU A 50 3.23 -9.99 -5.62
N GLY A 51 3.12 -9.65 -4.34
CA GLY A 51 3.78 -10.37 -3.24
C GLY A 51 3.25 -11.80 -3.08
N ILE A 52 1.94 -11.98 -3.15
CA ILE A 52 1.29 -13.30 -3.13
C ILE A 52 1.72 -14.13 -4.36
N VAL A 53 1.77 -13.52 -5.55
CA VAL A 53 2.22 -14.18 -6.78
C VAL A 53 3.70 -14.61 -6.67
N ALA A 54 4.56 -13.78 -6.09
CA ALA A 54 5.97 -14.14 -5.84
C ALA A 54 6.10 -15.34 -4.89
N PHE A 55 5.23 -15.42 -3.87
CA PHE A 55 5.15 -16.56 -2.96
C PHE A 55 4.68 -17.83 -3.68
N ARG A 56 3.59 -17.74 -4.46
CA ARG A 56 3.04 -18.83 -5.29
C ARG A 56 4.05 -19.35 -6.31
N ARG A 57 4.86 -18.49 -6.92
CA ARG A 57 5.91 -18.89 -7.89
C ARG A 57 7.18 -19.45 -7.23
N ARG A 58 7.24 -19.56 -5.90
CA ARG A 58 8.38 -20.11 -5.14
C ARG A 58 9.74 -19.50 -5.49
N GLU A 59 9.82 -18.24 -5.95
CA GLU A 59 11.10 -17.61 -6.37
C GLU A 59 12.18 -17.70 -5.28
N PRO A 60 13.39 -18.24 -5.48
CA PRO A 60 14.36 -18.40 -4.40
C PRO A 60 14.72 -17.06 -3.71
N GLY A 61 14.77 -17.06 -2.37
CA GLY A 61 15.20 -15.91 -1.55
C GLY A 61 14.27 -15.54 -0.39
N ILE A 62 14.82 -14.89 0.64
CA ILE A 62 14.11 -14.42 1.84
C ILE A 62 13.14 -13.26 1.51
N LEU A 63 13.38 -12.54 0.42
CA LEU A 63 12.59 -11.37 0.01
C LEU A 63 11.09 -11.62 -0.18
N LYS A 64 10.67 -12.84 -0.54
CA LYS A 64 9.25 -13.20 -0.68
C LYS A 64 8.53 -13.33 0.66
N TYR A 65 9.24 -13.65 1.73
CA TYR A 65 8.69 -13.62 3.09
C TYR A 65 8.64 -12.18 3.60
N ILE A 66 9.70 -11.41 3.38
CA ILE A 66 9.75 -10.00 3.79
C ILE A 66 8.65 -9.18 3.08
N SER A 67 8.41 -9.42 1.78
CA SER A 67 7.35 -8.70 1.07
C SER A 67 5.96 -9.01 1.63
N LEU A 68 5.67 -10.28 1.94
CA LEU A 68 4.37 -10.67 2.49
C LEU A 68 4.19 -10.17 3.93
N THR A 69 5.21 -10.37 4.78
CA THR A 69 5.19 -9.95 6.18
C THR A 69 5.17 -8.44 6.33
N CYS A 70 5.70 -7.68 5.38
CA CYS A 70 5.60 -6.21 5.40
C CYS A 70 4.26 -5.74 4.82
N ALA A 71 3.76 -6.36 3.76
CA ALA A 71 2.53 -5.92 3.09
C ALA A 71 1.23 -6.31 3.82
N VAL A 72 1.22 -7.36 4.64
CA VAL A 72 -0.01 -7.74 5.37
C VAL A 72 -0.32 -6.78 6.54
N PRO A 73 0.62 -6.48 7.46
CA PRO A 73 0.36 -5.58 8.58
C PRO A 73 0.13 -4.14 8.13
N LEU A 74 0.87 -3.65 7.13
CA LEU A 74 0.67 -2.32 6.55
C LEU A 74 -0.71 -2.21 5.87
N GLY A 75 -1.22 -3.29 5.27
CA GLY A 75 -2.56 -3.31 4.69
C GLY A 75 -3.67 -3.29 5.72
N VAL A 76 -3.49 -4.02 6.82
CA VAL A 76 -4.41 -3.96 7.97
C VAL A 76 -4.40 -2.56 8.58
N LEU A 77 -3.22 -1.96 8.77
CA LEU A 77 -3.07 -0.61 9.28
C LEU A 77 -3.81 0.40 8.37
N LEU A 78 -3.63 0.29 7.05
CA LEU A 78 -4.27 1.16 6.07
C LEU A 78 -5.81 1.01 6.06
N LEU A 79 -6.32 -0.21 6.20
CA LEU A 79 -7.77 -0.47 6.32
C LEU A 79 -8.36 0.12 7.60
N VAL A 80 -7.66 -0.03 8.74
CA VAL A 80 -8.07 0.59 10.01
C VAL A 80 -8.06 2.11 9.88
N PHE A 81 -7.03 2.68 9.24
CA PHE A 81 -6.93 4.12 8.98
C PHE A 81 -8.08 4.63 8.12
N LEU A 82 -8.42 3.92 7.03
CA LEU A 82 -9.61 4.25 6.23
C LEU A 82 -10.89 4.15 7.05
N GLY A 83 -11.03 3.11 7.87
CA GLY A 83 -12.19 2.93 8.75
C GLY A 83 -12.40 4.12 9.69
N PHE A 84 -11.33 4.64 10.28
CA PHE A 84 -11.38 5.85 11.12
C PHE A 84 -11.79 7.10 10.33
N ILE A 85 -11.26 7.28 9.12
CA ILE A 85 -11.60 8.43 8.25
C ILE A 85 -13.06 8.38 7.82
N PHE A 86 -13.53 7.24 7.33
CA PHE A 86 -14.92 7.09 6.87
C PHE A 86 -15.92 7.03 8.03
N SER A 87 -15.49 6.66 9.24
CA SER A 87 -16.28 6.76 10.47
C SER A 87 -16.40 8.20 10.99
N GLY A 88 -15.70 9.17 10.39
CA GLY A 88 -15.72 10.57 10.83
C GLY A 88 -15.07 10.82 12.19
N GLN A 89 -14.17 9.92 12.63
CA GLN A 89 -13.47 10.04 13.92
C GLN A 89 -12.12 10.77 13.83
N ILE A 90 -11.85 11.46 12.71
CA ILE A 90 -10.66 12.27 12.46
C ILE A 90 -11.08 13.63 11.91
#